data_AF-A0ABD5B334-F1
#
_entry.id   AF-A0ABD5B334-F1
#
_cell.length_a   1.000
_cell.length_b   1.000
_cell.length_c   1.000
_cell.angle_alpha   90.00
_cell.angle_beta   90.00
_cell.angle_gamma   90.00
#
_symmetry.space_group_name_H-M   'P 1'
#
loop_
_entity.id
_entity.type
_entity.pdbx_description
1 polymer ?
#
loop_
_entity_poly.entity_id
_entity_poly.type
_entity_poly.pdbx_seq_one_letter_code
_entity_poly.pdbx_strand_id
1 'polypeptide(L)'
;MELQQKQIQTEERCQSQLTDQKLSHQEKLDLRKNKRIKTVCTIFGTILLFICGLLPFLDNIIATLLPNLTNSKVEDYVSFNAAVWALSMSIAPVIIIAATFLRPYFLAYAFPVFSFTASFLAYFKAYIGLGFDLMSTLYFMAFGVTLIFMLIFWMFKRYIKSINLADKIQENTINLLYEEIYKK
;
A
#
# COMPACT_ATOMS: atom_id res chain seq x y z
N MET A 1 -50.91 -28.19 -33.86
CA MET A 1 -50.21 -26.88 -33.85
C MET A 1 -49.71 -26.48 -32.47
N GLU A 2 -50.48 -26.66 -31.38
CA GLU A 2 -50.02 -26.29 -30.01
C GLU A 2 -48.78 -27.04 -29.51
N LEU A 3 -48.60 -28.32 -29.90
CA LEU A 3 -47.43 -29.12 -29.50
C LEU A 3 -46.11 -28.59 -30.08
N GLN A 4 -46.12 -28.04 -31.29
CA GLN A 4 -44.93 -27.46 -31.91
C GLN A 4 -44.56 -26.12 -31.26
N GLN A 5 -45.55 -25.28 -30.92
CA GLN A 5 -45.28 -24.01 -30.21
C GLN A 5 -44.70 -24.24 -28.81
N LYS A 6 -45.15 -25.28 -28.09
CA LYS A 6 -44.57 -25.65 -26.79
C LYS A 6 -43.12 -26.14 -26.90
N GLN A 7 -42.77 -26.90 -27.94
CA GLN A 7 -41.38 -27.34 -28.14
C GLN A 7 -40.45 -26.16 -28.43
N ILE A 8 -40.86 -25.23 -29.29
CA ILE A 8 -40.07 -24.03 -29.63
C ILE A 8 -39.83 -23.15 -28.40
N GLN A 9 -40.88 -22.89 -27.58
CA GLN A 9 -40.73 -22.14 -26.33
C GLN A 9 -39.81 -22.82 -25.31
N THR A 10 -39.75 -24.15 -25.31
CA THR A 10 -38.93 -24.91 -24.37
C THR A 10 -37.46 -24.87 -24.79
N GLU A 11 -37.17 -24.96 -26.09
CA GLU A 11 -35.81 -24.81 -26.62
C GLU A 11 -35.26 -23.38 -26.43
N GLU A 12 -36.07 -22.35 -26.65
CA GLU A 12 -35.65 -20.95 -26.41
C GLU A 12 -35.32 -20.68 -24.94
N ARG A 13 -36.12 -21.20 -24.00
CA ARG A 13 -35.80 -21.11 -22.55
C ARG A 13 -34.52 -21.87 -22.19
N CYS A 14 -34.31 -23.03 -22.80
CA CYS A 14 -33.11 -23.83 -22.54
C CYS A 14 -31.85 -23.14 -23.09
N GLN A 15 -31.93 -22.52 -24.27
CA GLN A 15 -30.84 -21.73 -24.84
C GLN A 15 -30.54 -20.47 -24.02
N SER A 16 -31.58 -19.73 -23.60
CA SER A 16 -31.46 -18.56 -22.72
C SER A 16 -30.74 -18.91 -21.40
N GLN A 17 -31.15 -20.00 -20.75
CA GLN A 17 -30.52 -20.47 -19.52
C GLN A 17 -29.04 -20.87 -19.72
N LEU A 18 -28.72 -21.48 -20.87
CA LEU A 18 -27.35 -21.87 -21.19
C LEU A 18 -26.44 -20.66 -21.45
N THR A 19 -26.97 -19.60 -22.09
CA THR A 19 -26.26 -18.33 -22.29
C THR A 19 -26.03 -17.59 -20.97
N ASP A 20 -27.03 -17.53 -20.09
CA ASP A 20 -26.91 -16.88 -18.77
C ASP A 20 -25.90 -17.62 -17.88
N GLN A 21 -25.90 -18.95 -17.93
CA GLN A 21 -24.94 -19.76 -17.18
C GLN A 21 -23.50 -19.54 -17.69
N LYS A 22 -23.30 -19.46 -19.01
CA LYS A 22 -21.98 -19.16 -19.62
C LYS A 22 -21.52 -17.74 -19.27
N LEU A 23 -22.40 -16.75 -19.32
CA LEU A 23 -22.11 -15.36 -18.94
C LEU A 23 -21.67 -15.29 -17.47
N SER A 24 -22.41 -15.96 -16.57
CA SER A 24 -22.09 -16.00 -15.13
C SER A 24 -20.75 -16.71 -14.85
N HIS A 25 -20.39 -17.72 -15.64
CA HIS A 25 -19.11 -18.43 -15.49
C HIS A 25 -17.95 -17.57 -16.01
N GLN A 26 -18.15 -16.85 -17.12
CA GLN A 26 -17.15 -15.96 -17.68
C GLN A 26 -16.87 -14.77 -16.74
N GLU A 27 -17.92 -14.18 -16.17
CA GLU A 27 -17.80 -13.13 -15.15
C GLU A 27 -17.02 -13.61 -13.91
N LYS A 28 -17.29 -14.83 -13.43
CA LYS A 28 -16.52 -15.45 -12.33
C LYS A 28 -15.04 -15.65 -12.68
N LEU A 29 -14.72 -15.98 -13.93
CA LEU A 29 -13.32 -16.14 -14.38
C LEU A 29 -12.60 -14.79 -14.45
N ASP A 30 -13.27 -13.76 -14.97
CA ASP A 30 -12.71 -12.41 -15.06
C ASP A 30 -12.52 -11.78 -13.67
N LEU A 31 -13.46 -12.01 -12.75
CA LEU A 31 -13.32 -11.66 -11.34
C LEU A 31 -12.12 -12.36 -10.68
N ARG A 32 -11.90 -13.65 -10.97
CA ARG A 32 -10.73 -14.40 -10.46
C ARG A 32 -9.43 -13.88 -11.05
N LYS A 33 -9.38 -13.55 -12.34
CA LYS A 33 -8.19 -12.98 -13.00
C LYS A 33 -7.88 -11.59 -12.43
N ASN A 34 -8.89 -10.72 -12.33
CA ASN A 34 -8.75 -9.39 -11.74
C ASN A 34 -8.27 -9.46 -10.28
N LYS A 35 -8.84 -10.38 -9.48
CA LYS A 35 -8.39 -10.61 -8.11
C LYS A 35 -6.92 -11.04 -8.04
N ARG A 36 -6.47 -11.94 -8.93
CA ARG A 36 -5.07 -12.36 -9.00
C ARG A 36 -4.13 -11.22 -9.38
N ILE A 37 -4.45 -10.45 -10.42
CA ILE A 37 -3.64 -9.30 -10.86
C ILE A 37 -3.52 -8.28 -9.71
N LYS A 38 -4.64 -7.97 -9.06
CA LYS A 38 -4.66 -7.09 -7.88
C LYS A 38 -3.76 -7.61 -6.76
N THR A 39 -3.81 -8.90 -6.45
CA THR A 39 -2.93 -9.50 -5.44
C THR A 39 -1.45 -9.39 -5.82
N VAL A 40 -1.09 -9.65 -7.08
CA VAL A 40 0.30 -9.54 -7.55
C VAL A 40 0.79 -8.10 -7.45
N CYS A 41 0.00 -7.11 -7.87
CA CYS A 41 0.33 -5.69 -7.71
C CYS A 41 0.53 -5.32 -6.24
N THR A 42 -0.36 -5.77 -5.35
CA THR A 42 -0.23 -5.52 -3.90
C THR A 42 1.06 -6.12 -3.33
N ILE A 43 1.44 -7.34 -3.74
CA ILE A 43 2.70 -7.98 -3.31
C ILE A 43 3.90 -7.18 -3.83
N PHE A 44 3.89 -6.80 -5.10
CA PHE A 44 4.98 -6.04 -5.69
C PHE A 44 5.15 -4.68 -5.01
N GLY A 45 4.07 -3.94 -4.78
CA GLY A 45 4.11 -2.68 -4.02
C GLY A 45 4.64 -2.87 -2.59
N THR A 46 4.30 -4.00 -1.96
CA THR A 46 4.78 -4.33 -0.60
C THR A 46 6.29 -4.56 -0.59
N ILE A 47 6.81 -5.28 -1.58
CA ILE A 47 8.25 -5.48 -1.76
C ILE A 47 8.95 -4.14 -2.01
N LEU A 48 8.39 -3.26 -2.84
CA LEU A 48 8.95 -1.93 -3.08
C LEU A 48 9.04 -1.10 -1.79
N LEU A 49 8.01 -1.12 -0.94
CA LEU A 49 8.05 -0.40 0.34
C LEU A 49 9.10 -0.98 1.29
N PHE A 50 9.28 -2.30 1.29
CA PHE A 50 10.32 -2.94 2.08
C PHE A 50 11.72 -2.54 1.61
N ILE A 51 11.98 -2.59 0.29
CA ILE A 51 13.23 -2.11 -0.31
C ILE A 51 13.46 -0.64 0.03
N CYS A 52 12.42 0.18 -0.04
CA CYS A 52 12.52 1.59 0.32
C CYS A 52 12.86 1.80 1.80
N GLY A 53 12.33 0.98 2.69
CA GLY A 53 12.72 0.96 4.11
C GLY A 53 14.20 0.63 4.35
N LEU A 54 14.85 -0.09 3.43
CA LEU A 54 16.28 -0.42 3.53
C LEU A 54 17.20 0.68 2.97
N LEU A 55 16.70 1.54 2.08
CA LEU A 55 17.50 2.57 1.42
C LEU A 55 18.26 3.48 2.41
N PRO A 56 17.65 4.00 3.49
CA PRO A 56 18.38 4.86 4.41
C PRO A 56 19.49 4.17 5.21
N PHE A 57 19.62 2.85 5.13
CA PHE A 57 20.69 2.07 5.76
C PHE A 57 21.70 1.51 4.75
N LEU A 58 21.53 1.82 3.46
CA LEU A 58 22.36 1.28 2.38
C LEU A 58 23.83 1.73 2.53
N ASP A 59 24.02 2.91 3.09
CA ASP A 59 25.30 3.48 3.49
C ASP A 59 26.04 2.53 4.46
N ASN A 60 25.39 2.09 5.53
CA ASN A 60 25.94 1.18 6.53
C ASN A 60 26.21 -0.23 5.96
N ILE A 61 25.35 -0.71 5.05
CA ILE A 61 25.53 -2.00 4.37
C ILE A 61 26.78 -1.95 3.48
N ILE A 62 26.92 -0.90 2.67
CA ILE A 62 28.10 -0.72 1.82
C ILE A 62 29.35 -0.54 2.66
N ALA A 63 29.27 0.17 3.78
CA ALA A 63 30.38 0.34 4.69
C ALA A 63 30.90 -0.98 5.28
N THR A 64 29.99 -1.94 5.49
CA THR A 64 30.33 -3.27 5.99
C THR A 64 30.93 -4.17 4.90
N LEU A 65 30.42 -4.09 3.67
CA LEU A 65 30.85 -4.95 2.56
C LEU A 65 32.13 -4.46 1.86
N LEU A 66 32.29 -3.14 1.77
CA LEU A 66 33.35 -2.47 1.03
C LEU A 66 33.97 -1.33 1.86
N PRO A 67 34.67 -1.66 2.96
CA PRO A 67 35.23 -0.66 3.88
C PRO A 67 36.28 0.25 3.23
N ASN A 68 36.86 -0.15 2.10
CA ASN A 68 37.87 0.65 1.39
C ASN A 68 37.29 1.87 0.66
N LEU A 69 35.96 1.89 0.43
CA LEU A 69 35.28 2.95 -0.33
C LEU A 69 34.58 3.97 0.59
N THR A 70 34.41 3.70 1.88
CA THR A 70 33.61 4.54 2.79
C THR A 70 34.16 5.94 2.99
N ASN A 71 35.49 6.06 3.08
CA ASN A 71 36.17 7.31 3.36
C ASN A 71 36.72 7.99 2.09
N SER A 72 36.46 7.43 0.90
CA SER A 72 36.85 8.12 -0.33
C SER A 72 36.06 9.42 -0.44
N LYS A 73 36.77 10.53 -0.67
CA LYS A 73 36.15 11.82 -0.92
C LYS A 73 35.37 11.76 -2.23
N VAL A 74 34.12 12.18 -2.17
CA VAL A 74 33.29 12.44 -3.33
C VAL A 74 33.15 13.94 -3.44
N GLU A 75 33.15 14.46 -4.67
CA GLU A 75 32.94 15.89 -4.93
C GLU A 75 31.63 16.34 -4.25
N ASP A 76 31.66 17.47 -3.54
CA ASP A 76 30.55 18.05 -2.76
C ASP A 76 30.05 17.27 -1.52
N TYR A 77 30.63 16.11 -1.19
CA TYR A 77 30.24 15.32 0.00
C TYR A 77 31.42 15.04 0.94
N VAL A 78 31.13 15.01 2.25
CA VAL A 78 32.13 14.73 3.29
C VAL A 78 32.73 13.33 3.14
N SER A 79 31.94 12.37 2.67
CA SER A 79 32.36 10.99 2.40
C SER A 79 31.44 10.33 1.38
N PHE A 80 31.93 9.25 0.75
CA PHE A 80 31.11 8.40 -0.12
C PHE A 80 29.86 7.87 0.60
N ASN A 81 29.99 7.55 1.89
CA ASN A 81 28.87 7.07 2.70
C ASN A 81 27.74 8.12 2.83
N ALA A 82 28.13 9.38 3.07
CA ALA A 82 27.17 10.49 3.14
C ALA A 82 26.47 10.74 1.80
N ALA A 83 27.19 10.59 0.68
CA ALA A 83 26.61 10.70 -0.66
C ALA A 83 25.58 9.59 -0.94
N VAL A 84 25.89 8.34 -0.61
CA VAL A 84 24.97 7.20 -0.71
C VAL A 84 23.73 7.42 0.14
N TRP A 85 23.90 7.86 1.38
CA TRP A 85 22.79 8.15 2.28
C TRP A 85 21.88 9.27 1.75
N ALA A 86 22.45 10.39 1.29
CA ALA A 86 21.70 11.51 0.73
C ALA A 86 20.91 11.13 -0.53
N LEU A 87 21.53 10.36 -1.42
CA LEU A 87 20.89 9.83 -2.63
C LEU A 87 19.75 8.88 -2.27
N SER A 88 19.95 8.03 -1.28
CA SER A 88 18.92 7.12 -0.76
C SER A 88 17.71 7.88 -0.20
N MET A 89 17.93 8.94 0.58
CA MET A 89 16.88 9.80 1.12
C MET A 89 16.11 10.56 0.03
N SER A 90 16.75 10.83 -1.12
CA SER A 90 16.14 11.53 -2.25
C SER A 90 15.31 10.61 -3.16
N ILE A 91 15.77 9.38 -3.41
CA ILE A 91 15.08 8.42 -4.28
C ILE A 91 13.92 7.71 -3.56
N ALA A 92 14.07 7.46 -2.26
CA ALA A 92 13.09 6.71 -1.48
C ALA A 92 11.64 7.26 -1.54
N PRO A 93 11.38 8.59 -1.46
CA PRO A 93 10.04 9.15 -1.64
C PRO A 93 9.41 8.83 -3.01
N VAL A 94 10.20 8.86 -4.09
CA VAL A 94 9.73 8.54 -5.44
C VAL A 94 9.26 7.08 -5.51
N ILE A 95 10.02 6.17 -4.89
CA ILE A 95 9.65 4.75 -4.81
C ILE A 95 8.41 4.54 -3.95
N ILE A 96 8.25 5.26 -2.84
CA ILE A 96 7.04 5.17 -1.98
C ILE A 96 5.80 5.62 -2.74
N ILE A 97 5.88 6.70 -3.50
CA ILE A 97 4.78 7.21 -4.33
C ILE A 97 4.40 6.15 -5.38
N ALA A 98 5.39 5.62 -6.12
CA ALA A 98 5.17 4.57 -7.11
C ALA A 98 4.55 3.31 -6.49
N ALA A 99 5.05 2.89 -5.33
CA ALA A 99 4.54 1.73 -4.60
C ALA A 99 3.10 1.94 -4.13
N THR A 100 2.72 3.15 -3.74
CA THR A 100 1.38 3.45 -3.23
C THR A 100 0.29 3.26 -4.29
N PHE A 101 0.59 3.54 -5.57
CA PHE A 101 -0.34 3.25 -6.67
C PHE A 101 -0.66 1.75 -6.82
N LEU A 102 0.24 0.87 -6.36
CA LEU A 102 0.07 -0.58 -6.42
C LEU A 102 -0.76 -1.14 -5.24
N ARG A 103 -1.23 -0.28 -4.33
CA ARG A 103 -2.05 -0.63 -3.15
C ARG A 103 -1.39 -1.72 -2.30
N PRO A 104 -0.22 -1.45 -1.70
CA PRO A 104 0.51 -2.42 -0.90
C PRO A 104 -0.20 -2.70 0.43
N TYR A 105 0.26 -3.74 1.13
CA TYR A 105 -0.29 -4.04 2.46
C TYR A 105 0.00 -2.89 3.43
N PHE A 106 -0.99 -2.54 4.26
CA PHE A 106 -0.89 -1.41 5.18
C PHE A 106 0.32 -1.51 6.13
N LEU A 107 0.63 -2.71 6.64
CA LEU A 107 1.77 -2.91 7.54
C LEU A 107 3.12 -2.66 6.85
N ALA A 108 3.18 -2.76 5.52
CA ALA A 108 4.41 -2.54 4.77
C ALA A 108 4.89 -1.08 4.85
N TYR A 109 4.00 -0.14 5.14
CA TYR A 109 4.36 1.27 5.37
C TYR A 109 5.14 1.48 6.68
N ALA A 110 5.10 0.53 7.62
CA ALA A 110 5.88 0.63 8.84
C ALA A 110 7.40 0.64 8.55
N PHE A 111 7.85 -0.05 7.50
CA PHE A 111 9.28 -0.11 7.14
C PHE A 111 9.86 1.26 6.75
N PRO A 112 9.31 1.97 5.73
CA PRO A 112 9.80 3.31 5.42
C PRO A 112 9.55 4.29 6.57
N VAL A 113 8.41 4.23 7.27
CA VAL A 113 8.19 5.12 8.42
C VAL A 113 9.28 4.93 9.48
N PHE A 114 9.64 3.68 9.80
CA PHE A 114 10.71 3.37 10.73
C PHE A 114 12.08 3.86 10.26
N SER A 115 12.46 3.54 9.02
CA SER A 115 13.79 3.88 8.51
C SER A 115 13.99 5.38 8.43
N PHE A 116 13.01 6.13 7.93
CA PHE A 116 13.07 7.58 7.87
C PHE A 116 13.06 8.21 9.26
N THR A 117 12.30 7.66 10.22
CA THR A 117 12.33 8.13 11.61
C THR A 117 13.70 7.89 12.25
N ALA A 118 14.28 6.71 12.05
CA ALA A 118 15.61 6.39 12.55
C ALA A 118 16.68 7.32 11.96
N SER A 119 16.65 7.54 10.65
CA SER A 119 17.55 8.48 9.96
C SER A 119 17.36 9.93 10.43
N PHE A 120 16.11 10.35 10.65
CA PHE A 120 15.82 11.67 11.20
C PHE A 120 16.37 11.83 12.61
N LEU A 121 16.14 10.86 13.50
CA LEU A 121 16.68 10.89 14.86
C LEU A 121 18.21 10.84 14.89
N ALA A 122 18.84 10.09 13.99
CA ALA A 122 20.29 10.03 13.85
C ALA A 122 20.87 11.39 13.43
N TYR A 123 20.26 12.03 12.43
CA TYR A 123 20.65 13.37 12.00
C TYR A 123 20.42 14.42 13.10
N PHE A 124 19.26 14.37 13.76
CA PHE A 124 18.90 15.28 14.84
C PHE A 124 19.83 15.14 16.06
N LYS A 125 20.23 13.90 16.40
CA LYS A 125 21.26 13.62 17.41
C LYS A 125 22.57 14.32 17.07
N ALA A 126 23.04 14.15 15.84
CA ALA A 126 24.30 14.76 15.38
C ALA A 126 24.24 16.29 15.42
N TYR A 127 23.09 16.88 15.09
CA TYR A 127 22.90 18.33 15.05
C TYR A 127 22.81 18.98 16.44
N ILE A 128 22.07 18.37 17.37
CA ILE A 128 21.83 18.94 18.71
C ILE A 128 22.90 18.50 19.72
N GLY A 129 23.72 17.50 19.38
CA GLY A 129 24.72 16.95 20.30
C GLY A 129 24.06 16.19 21.47
N LEU A 130 22.89 15.58 21.23
CA LEU A 130 22.21 14.78 22.26
C LEU A 130 23.09 13.58 22.64
N GLY A 131 23.61 13.58 23.87
CA GLY A 131 24.51 12.57 24.43
C GLY A 131 23.86 11.21 24.76
N PHE A 132 22.79 10.82 24.07
CA PHE A 132 22.26 9.46 24.22
C PHE A 132 23.22 8.47 23.53
N ASP A 133 23.93 7.72 24.35
CA ASP A 133 25.12 6.93 23.95
C ASP A 133 24.78 5.62 23.23
N LEU A 134 23.58 5.07 23.45
CA LEU A 134 23.22 3.77 22.87
C LEU A 134 22.49 3.91 21.53
N MET A 135 23.07 3.30 20.50
CA MET A 135 22.39 2.93 19.25
C MET A 135 21.04 2.25 19.52
N SER A 136 20.94 1.42 20.58
CA SER A 136 19.67 0.75 20.94
C SER A 136 18.58 1.74 21.35
N THR A 137 18.93 2.84 22.04
CA THR A 137 17.98 3.86 22.47
C THR A 137 17.38 4.59 21.26
N LEU A 138 18.21 4.88 20.25
CA LEU A 138 17.75 5.50 19.01
C LEU A 138 16.76 4.61 18.27
N TYR A 139 17.09 3.33 18.07
CA TYR A 139 16.20 2.41 17.38
C TYR A 139 14.92 2.13 18.17
N PHE A 140 15.00 2.09 19.51
CA PHE A 140 13.82 1.96 20.37
C PHE A 140 12.89 3.18 20.25
N MET A 141 13.45 4.39 20.27
CA MET A 141 12.68 5.62 20.03
C MET A 141 12.07 5.64 18.63
N ALA A 142 12.83 5.29 17.60
CA ALA A 142 12.34 5.22 16.23
C ALA A 142 11.18 4.20 16.10
N PHE A 143 11.29 3.05 16.75
CA PHE A 143 10.23 2.05 16.81
C PHE A 143 8.98 2.59 17.51
N GLY A 144 9.14 3.25 18.66
CA GLY A 144 8.03 3.87 19.40
C GLY A 144 7.29 4.93 18.57
N VAL A 145 8.03 5.84 17.93
CA VAL A 145 7.47 6.88 17.06
C VAL A 145 6.75 6.24 15.85
N THR A 146 7.34 5.21 15.25
CA THR A 146 6.71 4.47 14.14
C THR A 146 5.39 3.84 14.57
N LEU A 147 5.36 3.21 15.74
CA LEU A 147 4.15 2.57 16.26
C LEU A 147 3.04 3.59 16.52
N ILE A 148 3.38 4.74 17.12
CA ILE A 148 2.44 5.85 17.33
C ILE A 148 1.91 6.36 15.99
N PHE A 149 2.79 6.60 15.01
CA PHE A 149 2.40 7.08 13.69
C PHE A 149 1.47 6.10 12.97
N MET A 150 1.80 4.81 12.99
CA MET A 150 0.98 3.75 12.39
C MET A 150 -0.39 3.63 13.08
N LEU A 151 -0.44 3.82 14.41
CA LEU A 151 -1.68 3.80 15.18
C LEU A 151 -2.58 5.00 14.81
N ILE A 152 -2.02 6.21 14.77
CA ILE A 152 -2.73 7.41 14.34
C ILE A 152 -3.27 7.22 12.93
N PHE A 153 -2.44 6.76 12.00
CA PHE A 153 -2.84 6.54 10.61
C PHE A 153 -3.94 5.47 10.49
N TRP A 154 -3.88 4.41 11.31
CA TRP A 154 -4.94 3.41 11.40
C TRP A 154 -6.26 3.99 11.90
N MET A 155 -6.23 4.84 12.92
CA MET A 155 -7.41 5.56 13.43
C MET A 155 -8.04 6.44 12.35
N PHE A 156 -7.23 7.23 11.63
CA PHE A 156 -7.70 8.05 10.50
C PHE A 156 -8.35 7.20 9.41
N LYS A 157 -7.72 6.09 9.03
CA LYS A 157 -8.27 5.18 8.02
C LYS A 157 -9.63 4.61 8.45
N ARG A 158 -9.78 4.23 9.73
CA ARG A 158 -11.04 3.74 10.28
C ARG A 158 -12.11 4.83 10.30
N TYR A 159 -11.73 6.05 10.67
CA TYR A 159 -12.62 7.20 10.69
C TYR A 159 -13.18 7.53 9.30
N ILE A 160 -12.32 7.62 8.27
CA ILE A 160 -12.75 7.86 6.88
C ILE A 160 -13.69 6.75 6.39
N LYS A 161 -13.37 5.48 6.71
CA LYS A 161 -14.24 4.35 6.36
C LYS A 161 -15.63 4.46 7.01
N SER A 162 -15.69 4.97 8.25
CA SER A 162 -16.95 5.18 8.97
C SER A 162 -17.82 6.24 8.30
N ILE A 163 -17.22 7.36 7.86
CA ILE A 163 -17.92 8.43 7.13
C ILE A 163 -18.50 7.89 5.83
N ASN A 164 -17.67 7.24 5.00
CA ASN A 164 -18.12 6.68 3.72
C ASN A 164 -19.26 5.64 3.89
N LEU A 165 -19.27 4.92 5.01
CA LEU A 165 -20.33 3.96 5.30
C LEU A 165 -21.63 4.67 5.72
N ALA A 166 -21.53 5.74 6.50
CA ALA A 166 -22.66 6.58 6.87
C ALA A 166 -23.29 7.22 5.62
N ASP A 167 -22.48 7.77 4.72
CA ASP A 167 -22.94 8.37 3.47
C ASP A 167 -23.69 7.35 2.61
N LYS A 168 -23.15 6.13 2.49
CA LYS A 168 -23.78 5.05 1.71
C LYS A 168 -25.12 4.60 2.31
N ILE A 169 -25.24 4.59 3.64
CA ILE A 169 -26.50 4.26 4.32
C ILE A 169 -27.54 5.37 4.06
N GLN A 170 -27.13 6.64 4.12
CA GLN A 170 -28.01 7.77 3.82
C GLN A 170 -28.50 7.72 2.37
N GLU A 171 -27.60 7.52 1.41
CA GLU A 171 -27.94 7.41 -0.02
C GLU A 171 -28.94 6.27 -0.26
N ASN A 172 -28.70 5.10 0.33
CA ASN A 172 -29.60 3.95 0.19
C ASN A 172 -30.97 4.22 0.82
N THR A 173 -31.02 4.93 1.95
CA THR A 173 -32.29 5.29 2.61
C THR A 173 -33.10 6.27 1.76
N ILE A 174 -32.45 7.26 1.15
CA ILE A 174 -33.09 8.21 0.23
C ILE A 174 -33.66 7.48 -0.99
N ASN A 175 -32.89 6.57 -1.59
CA ASN A 175 -33.34 5.80 -2.75
C ASN A 175 -34.56 4.93 -2.45
N LEU A 176 -34.58 4.28 -1.29
CA LEU A 176 -35.74 3.47 -0.85
C LEU A 176 -36.99 4.33 -0.66
N LEU A 177 -36.86 5.49 -0.01
CA LEU A 177 -37.98 6.44 0.16
C LEU A 177 -38.47 6.98 -1.18
N TYR A 178 -37.56 7.26 -2.11
CA TYR A 178 -37.92 7.71 -3.45
C TYR A 178 -38.72 6.66 -4.23
N GLU A 179 -38.28 5.39 -4.20
CA GLU A 179 -39.04 4.30 -4.81
C GLU A 179 -40.41 4.10 -4.15
N GLU A 180 -40.52 4.23 -2.84
CA GLU A 180 -41.81 4.07 -2.14
C GLU A 180 -42.81 5.18 -2.47
N ILE A 181 -42.34 6.42 -2.66
CA ILE A 181 -43.19 7.59 -2.93
C ILE A 181 -43.57 7.70 -4.41
N TYR A 182 -42.64 7.44 -5.34
CA TYR A 182 -42.84 7.74 -6.76
C TYR A 182 -43.17 6.52 -7.64
N LYS A 183 -43.01 5.30 -7.13
CA LYS A 183 -43.25 4.06 -7.87
C LYS A 183 -44.54 3.33 -7.43
N LYS A 184 -45.33 3.98 -6.56
CA LYS A 184 -46.72 3.64 -6.24
C LYS A 184 -47.66 4.44 -7.14
#